data_AF-A0A7G9RZ84-F1
#
_entry.id   AF-A0A7G9RZ84-F1
#
_cell.length_a   1.000
_cell.length_b   1.000
_cell.length_c   1.000
_cell.angle_alpha   90.00
_cell.angle_beta   90.00
_cell.angle_gamma   90.00
#
_symmetry.space_group_name_H-M   'P 1'
#
loop_
_entity.id
_entity.type
_entity.pdbx_description
1 polymer ?
#
loop_
_entity_poly.entity_id
_entity_poly.type
_entity_poly.pdbx_seq_one_letter_code
_entity_poly.pdbx_strand_id
1 'polypeptide(L)'
;MIQLLILGLLLKYPNTHGYELMKIMDQRHYKYIVQYTKGSLYYNLQKMNEKGFLSGTLDSNDPEITYFSVTPKGEQLFSELMDKYGNISEYVNLSFYTPMLFNELIPEEHYHSYINSQISQIESKIVNLNHALEDVNTLDPKFRLMLENSREHHKVNLKWFKSLLY
;
A
#
# COMPACT_ATOMS: atom_id res chain seq x y z
N MET A 1 -8.53 2.16 1.00
CA MET A 1 -7.66 1.01 0.67
C MET A 1 -7.32 0.16 1.88
N ILE A 2 -6.70 0.70 2.95
CA ILE A 2 -6.31 -0.12 4.12
C ILE A 2 -7.47 -0.88 4.78
N GLN A 3 -8.67 -0.28 4.84
CA GLN A 3 -9.86 -0.95 5.36
C GLN A 3 -10.25 -2.19 4.54
N LEU A 4 -10.18 -2.10 3.20
CA LEU A 4 -10.44 -3.24 2.31
C LEU A 4 -9.43 -4.36 2.54
N LEU A 5 -8.15 -3.99 2.71
CA LEU A 5 -7.09 -4.96 3.02
C LEU A 5 -7.33 -5.66 4.36
N ILE A 6 -7.65 -4.91 5.42
CA ILE A 6 -7.95 -5.44 6.75
C ILE A 6 -9.15 -6.41 6.68
N LEU A 7 -10.26 -5.99 6.06
CA LEU A 7 -11.45 -6.83 5.90
C LEU A 7 -11.13 -8.11 5.13
N GLY A 8 -10.45 -8.00 3.98
CA GLY A 8 -10.07 -9.15 3.17
C GLY A 8 -9.14 -10.13 3.90
N LEU A 9 -8.22 -9.63 4.72
CA LEU A 9 -7.37 -10.47 5.56
C LEU A 9 -8.15 -11.17 6.66
N LEU A 10 -9.02 -10.46 7.37
CA LEU A 10 -9.82 -11.02 8.45
C LEU A 10 -10.92 -11.98 7.95
N LEU A 11 -11.38 -11.83 6.70
CA LEU A 11 -12.24 -12.83 6.05
C LEU A 11 -11.48 -14.13 5.74
N LYS A 12 -10.20 -14.04 5.38
CA LYS A 12 -9.35 -15.21 5.15
C LYS A 12 -8.84 -15.84 6.46
N TYR A 13 -8.57 -15.01 7.45
CA TYR A 13 -8.01 -15.36 8.75
C TYR A 13 -8.87 -14.73 9.85
N PRO A 14 -10.03 -15.34 10.17
CA PRO A 14 -10.88 -14.84 11.25
C PRO A 14 -10.18 -15.00 12.60
N ASN A 15 -10.63 -14.24 13.60
CA ASN A 15 -10.07 -14.22 14.96
C ASN A 15 -8.55 -14.00 14.97
N THR A 16 -8.08 -13.01 14.21
CA THR A 16 -6.65 -12.70 14.09
C THR A 16 -6.33 -11.38 14.78
N HIS A 17 -5.17 -11.34 15.42
CA HIS A 17 -4.68 -10.17 16.13
C HIS A 17 -3.92 -9.22 15.18
N GLY A 18 -3.99 -7.91 15.43
CA GLY A 18 -3.31 -6.88 14.61
C GLY A 18 -1.82 -7.11 14.28
N TYR A 19 -1.02 -7.71 15.17
CA TYR A 19 0.39 -8.03 14.88
C TYR A 19 0.52 -9.16 13.87
N GLU A 20 -0.34 -10.18 13.95
CA GLU A 20 -0.35 -11.28 12.99
C GLU A 20 -0.75 -10.79 11.61
N LEU A 21 -1.75 -9.90 11.54
CA LEU A 21 -2.10 -9.22 10.29
C LEU A 21 -0.89 -8.45 9.72
N MET A 22 -0.18 -7.70 10.55
CA MET A 22 1.00 -6.96 10.14
C MET A 22 2.10 -7.90 9.62
N LYS A 23 2.35 -9.01 10.32
CA LYS A 23 3.31 -10.03 9.89
C LYS A 23 2.95 -10.63 8.54
N ILE A 24 1.67 -10.96 8.31
CA ILE A 24 1.19 -11.46 7.02
C ILE A 24 1.40 -10.41 5.93
N MET A 25 1.09 -9.14 6.19
CA MET A 25 1.24 -8.06 5.24
C MET A 25 2.71 -7.82 4.86
N ASP A 26 3.62 -7.88 5.84
CA ASP A 26 5.06 -7.70 5.63
C ASP A 26 5.66 -8.86 4.84
N GLN A 27 5.33 -10.10 5.23
CA GLN A 27 5.77 -11.33 4.56
C GLN A 27 5.28 -11.40 3.11
N ARG A 28 4.07 -10.91 2.84
CA ARG A 28 3.50 -10.89 1.48
C ARG A 28 3.81 -9.63 0.69
N HIS A 29 4.66 -8.75 1.23
CA HIS A 29 5.08 -7.51 0.57
C HIS A 29 3.91 -6.57 0.18
N TYR A 30 2.81 -6.59 0.94
CA TYR A 30 1.63 -5.76 0.64
C TYR A 30 1.90 -4.25 0.75
N LYS A 31 3.03 -3.86 1.34
CA LYS A 31 3.55 -2.48 1.34
C LYS A 31 3.68 -1.84 -0.05
N TYR A 32 3.83 -2.64 -1.11
CA TYR A 32 3.90 -2.12 -2.49
C TYR A 32 2.53 -1.77 -3.08
N ILE A 33 1.43 -2.25 -2.48
CA ILE A 33 0.06 -1.97 -2.92
C ILE A 33 -0.64 -1.00 -1.97
N VAL A 34 -0.45 -1.17 -0.66
CA VAL A 34 -1.08 -0.33 0.36
C VAL A 34 0.00 0.17 1.31
N GLN A 35 0.09 1.47 1.48
CA GLN A 35 0.94 2.05 2.53
C GLN A 35 0.28 1.91 3.90
N TYR A 36 1.03 1.43 4.88
CA TYR A 36 0.59 1.33 6.26
C TYR A 36 1.78 1.46 7.22
N THR A 37 1.48 1.90 8.43
CA THR A 37 2.35 1.81 9.60
C THR A 37 1.66 0.99 10.69
N LYS A 38 2.42 0.57 11.71
CA LYS A 38 1.85 -0.06 12.90
C LYS A 38 0.73 0.81 13.49
N GLY A 39 1.02 2.10 13.73
CA GLY A 39 0.05 3.05 14.27
C GLY A 39 -1.21 3.18 13.41
N SER A 40 -1.07 3.27 12.08
CA SER A 40 -2.23 3.39 11.20
C SER A 40 -3.07 2.10 11.17
N LEU A 41 -2.44 0.92 11.27
CA LEU A 41 -3.16 -0.35 11.30
C LEU A 41 -4.04 -0.45 12.55
N TYR A 42 -3.45 -0.24 13.73
CA TYR A 42 -4.19 -0.31 15.00
C TYR A 42 -5.28 0.75 15.10
N TYR A 43 -5.00 1.97 14.62
CA TYR A 43 -6.01 3.01 14.52
C TYR A 43 -7.21 2.59 13.67
N ASN A 44 -6.97 1.95 12.51
CA ASN A 44 -8.04 1.46 11.64
C ASN A 44 -8.80 0.30 12.27
N LEU A 45 -8.12 -0.67 12.90
CA LEU A 45 -8.77 -1.78 13.60
C LEU A 45 -9.72 -1.27 14.68
N GLN A 46 -9.25 -0.34 15.52
CA GLN A 46 -10.08 0.29 16.54
C GLN A 46 -11.29 1.00 15.94
N LYS A 47 -11.08 1.89 14.95
CA LYS A 47 -12.17 2.65 14.33
C LYS A 47 -13.19 1.77 13.61
N MET A 48 -12.76 0.66 13.03
CA MET A 48 -13.65 -0.29 12.37
C MET A 48 -14.45 -1.12 13.37
N ASN A 49 -13.86 -1.49 14.50
CA ASN A 49 -14.56 -2.11 15.62
C ASN A 49 -15.61 -1.17 16.24
N GLU A 50 -15.25 0.09 16.52
CA GLU A 50 -16.17 1.12 17.02
C GLU A 50 -17.38 1.34 16.09
N LYS A 51 -17.18 1.21 14.77
CA LYS A 51 -18.24 1.35 13.76
C LYS A 51 -19.07 0.07 13.55
N GLY A 52 -18.72 -1.03 14.24
CA GLY A 52 -19.37 -2.33 14.14
C GLY A 52 -19.06 -3.10 12.86
N PHE A 53 -18.01 -2.73 12.11
CA PHE A 53 -17.54 -3.49 10.95
C PHE A 53 -16.72 -4.71 11.37
N LEU A 54 -16.06 -4.61 12.52
CA LEU A 54 -15.32 -5.69 13.16
C LEU A 54 -15.94 -5.96 14.53
N SER A 55 -15.74 -7.18 15.02
CA SER A 55 -15.95 -7.57 16.42
C SER A 55 -14.59 -7.86 17.03
N GLY A 56 -14.20 -7.09 18.05
CA GLY A 56 -12.99 -7.29 18.84
C GLY A 56 -13.29 -8.06 20.12
N THR A 57 -12.57 -9.16 20.35
CA THR A 57 -12.63 -9.96 21.58
C THR A 57 -11.27 -9.90 22.28
N LEU A 58 -11.26 -9.51 23.55
CA LEU A 58 -10.04 -9.52 24.37
C LEU A 58 -9.59 -10.96 24.64
N ASP A 59 -8.28 -11.19 24.65
CA ASP A 59 -7.74 -12.46 25.11
C ASP A 59 -8.03 -12.66 26.60
N SER A 60 -8.32 -13.90 27.00
CA SER A 60 -8.65 -14.23 28.40
C SER A 60 -7.45 -14.15 29.33
N ASN A 61 -6.23 -14.30 28.81
CA ASN A 61 -4.98 -14.31 29.55
C ASN A 61 -4.23 -12.98 29.46
N ASP A 62 -4.43 -12.20 28.40
CA ASP A 62 -3.78 -10.91 28.20
C ASP A 62 -4.77 -9.83 27.68
N PRO A 63 -5.22 -8.89 28.53
CA PRO A 63 -6.17 -7.85 28.13
C PRO A 63 -5.57 -6.82 27.16
N GLU A 64 -4.26 -6.83 26.89
CA GLU A 64 -3.65 -6.01 25.84
C GLU A 64 -3.84 -6.62 24.43
N ILE A 65 -4.21 -7.90 24.34
CA ILE A 65 -4.43 -8.59 23.07
C ILE A 65 -5.91 -8.56 22.72
N THR A 66 -6.21 -8.06 21.51
CA THR A 66 -7.55 -8.11 20.92
C THR A 66 -7.52 -8.89 19.61
N TYR A 67 -8.37 -9.90 19.52
CA TYR A 67 -8.63 -10.66 18.30
C TYR A 67 -9.82 -10.06 17.55
N PHE A 68 -9.68 -9.90 16.24
CA PHE A 68 -10.73 -9.31 15.41
C PHE A 68 -11.34 -10.33 14.47
N SER A 69 -12.64 -10.20 14.23
CA SER A 69 -13.39 -10.89 13.20
C SER A 69 -14.32 -9.91 12.46
N VAL A 70 -14.60 -10.20 11.18
CA VAL A 70 -15.50 -9.36 10.38
C VAL A 70 -16.95 -9.66 10.77
N THR A 71 -17.79 -8.62 10.88
CA THR A 71 -19.23 -8.74 11.14
C THR A 71 -20.01 -8.77 9.83
N PRO A 72 -21.32 -9.12 9.82
CA PRO A 72 -22.14 -9.00 8.62
C PRO A 72 -22.13 -7.59 8.00
N LYS A 73 -22.07 -6.54 8.84
CA LYS A 73 -21.91 -5.15 8.40
C LYS A 73 -20.55 -4.91 7.75
N GLY A 74 -19.49 -5.54 8.26
CA GLY A 74 -18.16 -5.49 7.67
C GLY A 74 -18.06 -6.21 6.32
N GLU A 75 -18.78 -7.33 6.15
CA GLU A 75 -18.87 -8.04 4.87
C GLU A 75 -19.55 -7.19 3.79
N GLN A 76 -20.63 -6.48 4.16
CA GLN A 76 -21.26 -5.52 3.26
C GLN A 76 -20.27 -4.42 2.83
N LEU A 77 -19.56 -3.81 3.79
CA LEU A 77 -18.54 -2.81 3.49
C LEU A 77 -17.41 -3.37 2.62
N PHE A 78 -17.02 -4.63 2.84
CA PHE A 78 -16.02 -5.28 2.00
C PHE A 78 -16.49 -5.34 0.54
N SER A 79 -17.73 -5.77 0.29
CA SER A 79 -18.30 -5.80 -1.06
C SER A 79 -18.35 -4.40 -1.69
N GLU A 80 -18.82 -3.40 -0.95
CA GLU A 80 -18.88 -2.00 -1.43
C GLU A 80 -17.49 -1.46 -1.81
N LEU A 81 -16.47 -1.77 -1.01
CA LEU A 81 -15.09 -1.35 -1.28
C LEU A 81 -14.47 -2.11 -2.45
N MET A 82 -14.79 -3.40 -2.61
CA MET A 82 -14.37 -4.20 -3.77
C MET A 82 -14.93 -3.57 -5.06
N ASP A 83 -16.22 -3.26 -5.10
CA ASP A 83 -16.85 -2.63 -6.26
C ASP A 83 -16.29 -1.23 -6.52
N LYS A 84 -16.13 -0.43 -5.46
CA LYS A 84 -15.57 0.92 -5.58
C LYS A 84 -14.18 0.90 -6.19
N TYR A 85 -13.25 0.12 -5.65
CA TYR A 85 -11.86 0.15 -6.12
C TYR A 85 -11.63 -0.70 -7.37
N GLY A 86 -12.44 -1.74 -7.60
CA GLY A 86 -12.36 -2.59 -8.78
C GLY A 86 -12.85 -1.91 -10.06
N ASN A 87 -13.70 -0.89 -9.96
CA ASN A 87 -14.34 -0.23 -11.11
C ASN A 87 -13.86 1.22 -11.35
N ILE A 88 -12.75 1.62 -10.74
CA ILE A 88 -12.18 2.96 -10.94
C ILE A 88 -10.82 2.83 -11.63
N SER A 89 -10.63 3.61 -12.70
CA SER A 89 -9.30 3.89 -13.25
C SER A 89 -8.80 5.19 -12.63
N GLU A 90 -7.70 5.11 -11.87
CA GLU A 90 -7.12 6.28 -11.22
C GLU A 90 -6.14 7.03 -12.15
N TYR A 91 -6.10 8.36 -12.01
CA TYR A 91 -5.06 9.17 -12.63
C TYR A 91 -3.71 8.92 -11.98
N VAL A 92 -2.65 8.84 -12.78
CA VAL A 92 -1.28 8.84 -12.26
C VAL A 92 -0.93 10.25 -11.80
N ASN A 93 -1.00 10.49 -10.49
CA ASN A 93 -0.65 11.77 -9.90
C ASN A 93 0.79 11.73 -9.37
N LEU A 94 1.67 12.55 -9.97
CA LEU A 94 3.03 12.75 -9.48
C LEU A 94 3.11 14.09 -8.76
N SER A 95 3.36 14.07 -7.44
CA SER A 95 3.53 15.29 -6.65
C SER A 95 4.66 16.19 -7.16
N PHE A 96 5.60 15.63 -7.93
CA PHE A 96 6.64 16.38 -8.65
C PHE A 96 6.07 17.38 -9.67
N TYR A 97 4.91 17.14 -10.24
CA TYR A 97 4.33 18.04 -11.25
C TYR A 97 4.01 19.41 -10.69
N THR A 98 3.50 19.48 -9.46
CA THR A 98 3.12 20.75 -8.82
C THR A 98 4.26 21.76 -8.70
N PRO A 99 5.45 21.43 -8.13
CA PRO A 99 6.57 22.37 -8.12
C PRO A 99 7.10 22.68 -9.52
N MET A 100 6.97 21.76 -10.49
CA MET A 100 7.43 22.00 -11.87
C MET A 100 6.57 22.97 -12.67
N LEU A 101 5.34 23.25 -12.22
CA LEU A 101 4.52 24.35 -12.76
C LEU A 101 5.18 25.72 -12.56
N PHE A 102 6.15 25.82 -11.66
CA PHE A 102 6.84 27.05 -11.28
C PHE A 102 8.36 26.91 -11.43
N ASN A 103 8.83 26.07 -12.36
CA ASN A 103 10.27 25.80 -12.52
C ASN A 103 11.08 27.05 -12.88
N GLU A 104 10.46 28.05 -13.51
CA GLU A 104 11.05 29.34 -13.84
C GLU A 104 11.34 30.21 -12.62
N LEU A 105 10.73 29.89 -11.46
CA LEU A 105 10.91 30.61 -10.21
C LEU A 105 12.06 30.06 -9.35
N ILE A 106 12.75 29.00 -9.79
CA ILE A 106 13.83 28.36 -9.04
C ILE A 106 15.16 28.42 -9.81
N PRO A 107 16.31 28.47 -9.11
CA PRO A 107 17.62 28.26 -9.73
C PRO A 107 17.72 26.91 -10.46
N GLU A 108 18.42 26.89 -11.58
CA GLU A 108 18.62 25.69 -12.41
C GLU A 108 19.24 24.53 -11.62
N GLU A 109 20.17 24.82 -10.70
CA GLU A 109 20.78 23.82 -9.81
C GLU A 109 19.73 23.06 -8.97
N HIS A 110 18.71 23.76 -8.47
CA HIS A 110 17.63 23.13 -7.71
C HIS A 110 16.77 22.23 -8.61
N TYR A 111 16.48 22.66 -9.83
CA TYR A 111 15.75 21.85 -10.81
C TYR A 111 16.47 20.52 -11.08
N HIS A 112 17.78 20.57 -11.38
CA HIS A 112 18.60 19.38 -11.58
C HIS A 112 18.66 18.50 -10.33
N SER A 113 18.81 19.10 -9.14
CA SER A 113 18.80 18.37 -7.86
C SER A 113 17.49 17.62 -7.62
N TYR A 114 16.35 18.26 -7.92
CA TYR A 114 15.04 17.62 -7.80
C TYR A 114 14.89 16.42 -8.74
N ILE A 115 15.30 16.55 -10.01
CA ILE A 115 15.22 15.44 -10.97
C ILE A 115 16.14 14.29 -10.55
N ASN A 116 17.38 14.58 -10.16
CA ASN A 116 18.31 13.56 -9.70
C ASN A 116 17.79 12.82 -8.46
N SER A 117 17.17 13.54 -7.52
CA SER A 117 16.52 12.93 -6.36
C SER A 117 15.36 12.01 -6.75
N GLN A 118 14.53 12.40 -7.73
CA GLN A 118 13.47 11.53 -8.28
C GLN A 118 14.07 10.26 -8.91
N ILE A 119 15.12 10.40 -9.73
CA ILE A 119 15.83 9.28 -10.37
C ILE A 119 16.33 8.29 -9.31
N SER A 120 17.11 8.75 -8.32
CA SER A 120 17.68 7.88 -7.28
C SER A 120 16.60 7.15 -6.47
N GLN A 121 15.50 7.85 -6.12
CA GLN A 121 14.40 7.23 -5.39
C GLN A 121 13.66 6.18 -6.23
N ILE A 122 13.45 6.43 -7.52
CA ILE A 122 12.80 5.48 -8.43
C ILE A 122 13.68 4.26 -8.68
N GLU A 123 14.99 4.45 -8.88
CA GLU A 123 15.94 3.35 -9.02
C GLU A 123 15.94 2.44 -7.78
N SER A 124 15.95 3.03 -6.58
CA SER A 124 15.81 2.28 -5.32
C SER A 124 14.49 1.48 -5.26
N LYS A 125 13.36 2.08 -5.69
CA LYS A 125 12.06 1.38 -5.75
C LYS A 125 12.09 0.19 -6.72
N ILE A 126 12.72 0.34 -7.89
CA ILE A 126 12.86 -0.74 -8.89
C ILE A 126 13.69 -1.89 -8.32
N VAL A 127 14.82 -1.60 -7.65
CA VAL A 127 15.64 -2.63 -7.00
C VAL A 127 14.82 -3.39 -5.95
N ASN A 128 14.11 -2.66 -5.08
CA ASN A 128 13.26 -3.27 -4.06
C ASN A 128 12.14 -4.16 -4.65
N LEU A 129 11.53 -3.75 -5.76
CA LEU A 129 10.51 -4.55 -6.46
C LEU A 129 11.10 -5.78 -7.14
N ASN A 130 12.31 -5.69 -7.71
CA ASN A 130 13.00 -6.84 -8.28
C ASN A 130 13.29 -7.89 -7.21
N HIS A 131 13.81 -7.49 -6.05
CA HIS A 131 14.00 -8.42 -4.94
C HIS A 131 12.70 -9.06 -4.46
N ALA A 132 11.61 -8.29 -4.37
CA ALA A 132 10.31 -8.87 -4.02
C ALA A 132 9.84 -9.90 -5.06
N LEU A 133 10.09 -9.66 -6.35
CA LEU A 133 9.72 -10.56 -7.46
C LEU A 133 10.58 -11.84 -7.54
N GLU A 134 11.77 -11.84 -6.93
CA GLU A 134 12.65 -13.00 -6.84
C GLU A 134 12.17 -14.06 -5.83
N ASP A 135 11.25 -13.72 -4.92
CA ASP A 135 10.63 -14.65 -3.96
C ASP A 135 9.53 -15.49 -4.63
N VAL A 136 9.93 -16.29 -5.62
CA VAL A 136 9.03 -17.00 -6.55
C VAL A 136 8.13 -18.04 -5.86
N ASN A 137 8.52 -18.55 -4.69
CA ASN A 137 7.84 -19.67 -4.03
C ASN A 137 6.70 -19.25 -3.10
N THR A 138 6.52 -17.96 -2.83
CA THR A 138 5.56 -17.47 -1.81
C THR A 138 4.52 -16.49 -2.35
N LEU A 139 4.72 -15.94 -3.54
CA LEU A 139 3.83 -14.92 -4.10
C LEU A 139 2.62 -15.54 -4.82
N ASP A 140 1.44 -15.04 -4.48
CA ASP A 140 0.23 -15.30 -5.25
C ASP A 140 0.44 -14.86 -6.73
N PRO A 141 0.05 -15.66 -7.73
CA PRO A 141 0.28 -15.35 -9.14
C PRO A 141 -0.32 -14.01 -9.58
N LYS A 142 -1.49 -13.61 -9.06
CA LYS A 142 -2.08 -12.31 -9.41
C LYS A 142 -1.31 -11.18 -8.74
N PHE A 143 -0.88 -11.37 -7.51
CA PHE A 143 -0.06 -10.40 -6.81
C PHE A 143 1.29 -10.16 -7.51
N ARG A 144 1.91 -11.21 -8.05
CA ARG A 144 3.11 -11.07 -8.89
C ARG A 144 2.88 -10.15 -10.09
N LEU A 145 1.77 -10.32 -10.82
CA LEU A 145 1.42 -9.45 -11.94
C LEU A 145 1.24 -7.98 -11.50
N MET A 146 0.70 -7.75 -10.30
CA MET A 146 0.59 -6.40 -9.74
C MET A 146 1.97 -5.77 -9.49
N LEU A 147 2.92 -6.53 -8.94
CA LEU A 147 4.29 -6.05 -8.70
C LEU A 147 5.06 -5.82 -10.01
N GLU A 148 4.89 -6.70 -11.00
CA GLU A 148 5.46 -6.53 -12.34
C GLU A 148 4.94 -5.23 -12.97
N ASN A 149 3.62 -5.00 -12.94
CA ASN A 149 3.04 -3.75 -13.44
C ASN A 149 3.54 -2.52 -12.67
N SER A 150 3.64 -2.60 -11.33
CA SER A 150 4.21 -1.52 -10.51
C SER A 150 5.65 -1.19 -10.91
N ARG A 151 6.46 -2.20 -11.23
CA ARG A 151 7.84 -1.99 -11.69
C ARG A 151 7.87 -1.31 -13.06
N GLU A 152 7.00 -1.69 -13.98
CA GLU A 152 6.94 -1.06 -15.31
C GLU A 152 6.51 0.41 -15.22
N HIS A 153 5.57 0.77 -14.35
CA HIS A 153 5.25 2.17 -14.08
C HIS A 153 6.47 2.97 -13.60
N HIS A 154 7.29 2.40 -12.71
CA HIS A 154 8.52 3.05 -12.27
C HIS A 154 9.56 3.19 -13.38
N LYS A 155 9.69 2.20 -14.27
CA LYS A 155 10.61 2.28 -15.42
C LYS A 155 10.21 3.37 -16.41
N VAL A 156 8.90 3.50 -16.69
CA VAL A 156 8.39 4.57 -17.55
C VAL A 156 8.72 5.94 -16.94
N ASN A 157 8.47 6.13 -15.64
CA ASN A 157 8.82 7.36 -14.94
C ASN A 157 10.33 7.61 -14.94
N LEU A 158 11.15 6.59 -14.70
CA LEU A 158 12.62 6.71 -14.73
C LEU A 158 13.12 7.19 -16.08
N LYS A 159 12.58 6.62 -17.17
CA LYS A 159 12.91 7.04 -18.54
C LYS A 159 12.53 8.50 -18.75
N TRP A 160 11.33 8.90 -18.31
CA TRP A 160 10.87 10.29 -18.41
C TRP A 160 11.75 11.26 -17.63
N PHE A 161 12.05 10.99 -16.35
CA PHE A 161 12.93 11.85 -15.56
C PHE A 161 14.34 11.97 -16.15
N LYS A 162 14.92 10.87 -16.66
CA LYS A 162 16.21 10.93 -17.36
C LYS A 162 16.17 11.82 -18.59
N SER A 163 15.04 11.85 -19.32
CA SER A 163 14.89 12.74 -20.48
C SER A 163 14.77 14.23 -20.15
N LEU A 164 14.55 14.59 -18.87
CA LEU A 164 14.48 16.01 -18.45
C LEU A 164 15.87 16.62 -18.18
N LEU A 165 16.93 15.82 -18.17
CA LEU A 165 18.32 16.25 -17.97
C LEU A 165 19.09 16.45 -19.28
N TYR A 166 18.48 16.12 -20.43
CA TYR A 166 19.05 16.24 -21.77
C TYR A 166 18.21 17.21 -22.60
#